data_AF-E3LI96-F1
#
_entry.id   AF-E3LI96-F1
#
_cell.length_a   1.000
_cell.length_b   1.000
_cell.length_c   1.000
_cell.angle_alpha   90.00
_cell.angle_beta   90.00
_cell.angle_gamma   90.00
#
_symmetry.space_group_name_H-M   'P 1'
#
loop_
_entity.id
_entity.type
_entity.pdbx_description
1 polymer ?
#
loop_
_entity_poly.entity_id
_entity_poly.type
_entity_poly.pdbx_seq_one_letter_code
_entity_poly.pdbx_strand_id
1 'polypeptide(L)' 'MQGLFSLGGSLAPVIGSLSSTALFQATGFRYVMVYQAGILVIGAVLVLVFYKRLVPLKLKSIKKT' A
#
# COMPACT_ATOMS: atom_id res chain seq x y z
N MET A 1 17.18 -0.51 3.21
CA MET A 1 15.77 -0.21 3.57
C MET A 1 15.04 0.52 2.43
N GLN A 2 15.53 1.66 1.93
CA GLN A 2 14.90 2.38 0.79
C GLN A 2 14.93 1.60 -0.54
N GLY A 3 15.95 0.77 -0.78
CA GLY A 3 16.02 -0.07 -1.99
C GLY A 3 14.86 -1.06 -2.13
N LEU A 4 14.46 -1.73 -1.04
CA LEU A 4 13.31 -2.65 -1.05
C LEU A 4 11.98 -1.91 -1.22
N PHE A 5 11.85 -0.71 -0.64
CA PHE A 5 10.70 0.16 -0.88
C PHE A 5 10.63 0.65 -2.33
N SER A 6 11.77 1.00 -2.93
CA SER A 6 11.87 1.42 -4.34
C SER A 6 11.54 0.27 -5.28
N LEU A 7 12.02 -0.94 -5.00
CA LEU A 7 11.67 -2.16 -5.75
C LEU A 7 10.19 -2.52 -5.60
N GLY A 8 9.64 -2.48 -4.39
CA GLY A 8 8.21 -2.69 -4.18
C GLY A 8 7.36 -1.64 -4.91
N GLY A 9 7.78 -0.38 -4.86
CA GLY A 9 7.13 0.74 -5.55
C GLY A 9 7.20 0.66 -7.07
N SER A 10 8.27 0.09 -7.65
CA SER A 10 8.39 -0.09 -9.10
C SER A 10 7.71 -1.36 -9.61
N LEU A 11 7.59 -2.41 -8.78
CA LEU A 11 6.89 -3.65 -9.13
C LEU A 11 5.37 -3.54 -8.97
N ALA A 12 4.88 -2.73 -8.02
CA ALA A 12 3.44 -2.58 -7.77
C ALA A 12 2.65 -2.13 -9.02
N PRO A 13 3.09 -1.14 -9.82
CA PRO A 13 2.42 -0.76 -11.06
C PRO A 13 2.39 -1.88 -12.11
N VAL A 14 3.47 -2.67 -12.20
CA VAL A 14 3.58 -3.79 -13.16
C VAL A 14 2.56 -4.88 -12.81
N ILE A 15 2.55 -5.31 -11.55
CA ILE A 15 1.61 -6.32 -11.05
C ILE A 15 0.16 -5.79 -11.11
N GLY A 16 -0.05 -4.53 -10.73
CA GLY A 16 -1.36 -3.88 -10.78
C GLY A 16 -1.94 -3.82 -12.20
N SER A 17 -1.11 -3.48 -13.19
CA SER A 17 -1.53 -3.39 -14.59
C SER A 17 -1.82 -4.78 -15.19
N LEU A 18 -0.96 -5.78 -14.93
CA LEU A 18 -1.16 -7.14 -15.39
C LEU A 18 -2.42 -7.78 -14.80
N SER A 19 -2.59 -7.69 -13.48
CA SER A 19 -3.75 -8.24 -12.79
C SER A 19 -5.06 -7.56 -13.21
N SER A 20 -5.06 -6.23 -13.34
CA SER A 20 -6.24 -5.48 -13.79
C SER A 20 -6.64 -5.85 -15.22
N THR A 21 -5.67 -6.03 -16.11
CA THR A 21 -5.93 -6.41 -17.51
C THR A 21 -6.51 -7.83 -17.59
N ALA A 22 -5.92 -8.79 -16.86
CA ALA A 22 -6.42 -10.16 -16.83
C ALA A 22 -7.84 -10.25 -16.24
N LEU A 23 -8.11 -9.55 -15.15
CA LEU A 23 -9.44 -9.49 -14.53
C LEU A 23 -10.47 -8.80 -15.43
N PHE A 24 -10.07 -7.73 -16.13
CA PHE A 24 -10.93 -7.01 -17.06
C PHE A 24 -11.39 -7.92 -18.21
N GLN A 25 -10.48 -8.71 -18.78
CA GLN A 25 -10.81 -9.65 -19.86
C GLN A 25 -11.75 -10.76 -19.41
N ALA A 26 -11.57 -11.28 -18.19
CA ALA A 26 -12.37 -12.40 -17.70
C ALA A 26 -13.77 -12.00 -17.18
N THR A 27 -13.89 -10.83 -16.55
CA THR A 27 -15.08 -10.50 -15.73
C THR A 27 -15.61 -9.07 -15.96
N GLY A 28 -14.96 -8.28 -16.82
CA GLY A 28 -15.32 -6.90 -17.10
C GLY A 28 -14.89 -5.91 -16.01
N PHE A 29 -15.34 -4.65 -16.14
CA PHE A 29 -14.87 -3.52 -15.34
C PHE A 29 -15.18 -3.61 -13.84
N ARG A 30 -16.35 -4.14 -13.48
CA ARG A 30 -16.87 -4.05 -12.10
C ARG A 30 -15.97 -4.77 -11.10
N TYR A 31 -15.46 -5.94 -11.44
CA TYR A 31 -14.62 -6.74 -10.54
C TYR A 31 -13.20 -6.20 -10.43
N VAL A 32 -12.68 -5.55 -11.47
CA VAL A 32 -11.39 -4.83 -11.42
C VAL A 32 -11.44 -3.71 -10.38
N MET A 33 -12.53 -2.93 -10.38
CA MET A 33 -12.73 -1.85 -9.41
C MET A 33 -12.81 -2.37 -7.97
N VAL A 34 -13.54 -3.46 -7.74
CA VAL A 34 -13.65 -4.09 -6.40
C VAL A 34 -12.29 -4.63 -5.94
N TYR A 35 -11.52 -5.25 -6.83
CA TYR A 35 -10.18 -5.74 -6.54
C TYR A 35 -9.22 -4.61 -6.16
N GLN A 36 -9.18 -3.53 -6.94
CA GLN A 36 -8.33 -2.37 -6.64
C GLN A 36 -8.73 -1.68 -5.33
N ALA A 37 -10.04 -1.52 -5.09
CA ALA A 37 -10.54 -0.98 -3.83
C ALA A 37 -10.16 -1.88 -2.64
N GLY A 38 -10.24 -3.21 -2.80
CA GLY A 38 -9.82 -4.17 -1.78
C GLY A 38 -8.35 -4.06 -1.42
N ILE A 39 -7.46 -3.95 -2.42
CA ILE A 39 -6.01 -3.75 -2.19
C ILE A 39 -5.76 -2.46 -1.41
N LEU A 40 -6.48 -1.38 -1.76
CA LEU A 40 -6.34 -0.09 -1.10
C LEU A 40 -6.74 -0.16 0.38
N VAL A 41 -7.86 -0.84 0.68
CA VAL A 41 -8.30 -1.10 2.07
C VAL A 41 -7.25 -1.92 2.84
N ILE A 42 -6.70 -2.97 2.23
CA ILE A 42 -5.63 -3.78 2.86
C ILE A 42 -4.41 -2.90 3.17
N GLY A 43 -4.00 -2.04 2.22
CA GLY A 43 -2.91 -1.08 2.43
C GLY A 43 -3.19 -0.13 3.60
N ALA A 44 -4.40 0.43 3.66
CA ALA A 44 -4.80 1.32 4.76
C ALA A 44 -4.82 0.60 6.12
N VAL A 45 -5.30 -0.64 6.17
CA VAL A 45 -5.29 -1.47 7.39
C VAL A 45 -3.85 -1.77 7.82
N LEU A 46 -2.97 -2.13 6.90
CA LEU A 46 -1.55 -2.34 7.19
C LEU A 46 -0.90 -1.08 7.76
N VAL A 47 -1.18 0.09 7.18
CA VAL A 47 -0.70 1.38 7.70
C VAL A 47 -1.23 1.63 9.11
N LEU A 48 -2.51 1.34 9.40
CA LEU A 48 -3.10 1.47 10.73
C LEU A 48 -2.47 0.52 11.76
N VAL A 49 -2.28 -0.76 11.41
CA VAL A 49 -1.68 -1.76 12.30
C VAL A 49 -0.23 -1.39 12.61
N PHE A 50 0.53 -1.00 11.60
CA PHE A 50 1.92 -0.58 11.76
C PHE A 50 2.07 0.89 12.15
N TYR A 51 0.98 1.62 12.39
CA TYR A 51 1.01 3.05 12.69
C TYR A 51 1.89 3.34 13.91
N LYS A 52 1.81 2.48 14.94
CA LYS A 52 2.66 2.57 16.14
C LYS A 52 4.16 2.33 15.88
N ARG A 53 4.54 1.67 14.79
CA ARG A 53 5.94 1.45 14.36
C ARG A 53 6.42 2.48 13.33
N LEU A 54 5.52 2.97 12.48
CA LEU A 54 5.80 3.96 11.42
C LEU A 54 5.88 5.38 11.96
N VAL A 55 5.04 5.73 12.94
CA VAL A 55 5.17 6.98 13.68
C VAL A 55 6.21 6.76 14.78
N PRO A 56 7.38 7.42 14.71
CA PRO A 56 8.40 7.25 15.73
C PRO A 56 7.83 7.58 17.10
N LEU A 57 7.89 6.58 17.99
CA LEU A 57 7.44 6.67 19.36
C LEU A 57 8.11 7.86 20.04
N LYS A 58 7.28 8.88 20.29
CA LYS A 58 7.48 9.99 21.22
C LYS A 58 8.66 10.88 20.82
N LEU A 59 8.33 12.08 20.34
CA LEU A 59 9.11 13.27 20.64
C LEU A 59 9.26 13.33 22.17
N LYS A 60 10.33 12.71 22.70
CA LYS A 60 10.73 12.88 24.08
C LYS A 60 11.15 14.34 24.16
N SER A 61 10.21 15.16 24.64
CA SER A 61 10.41 16.47 25.24
C SER A 61 11.86 16.96 25.12
N ILE A 62 12.15 17.73 24.07
CA ILE A 62 13.26 18.68 24.14
C ILE A 62 12.72 19.86 24.95
N LYS A 63 12.48 19.65 26.26
CA LYS A 63 12.52 20.75 27.22
C LYS A 63 14.00 21.02 27.46
N LYS A 64 14.60 21.82 26.58
CA LYS A 64 15.93 22.36 26.79
C LYS A 64 15.74 23.69 27.50
N THR A 65 15.64 23.62 28.83
CA THR A 65 15.97 24.74 29.71
C THR A 65 17.49 24.83 29.79
#